data_AF-A0A7C4H7Q9-F1
#
_entry.id   AF-A0A7C4H7Q9-F1
#
_cell.length_a   1.000
_cell.length_b   1.000
_cell.length_c   1.000
_cell.angle_alpha   90.00
_cell.angle_beta   90.00
_cell.angle_gamma   90.00
#
_symmetry.space_group_name_H-M   'P 1'
#
loop_
_entity.id
_entity.type
_entity.pdbx_description
1 polymer ?
#
loop_
_entity_poly.entity_id
_entity_poly.type
_entity_poly.pdbx_seq_one_letter_code
_entity_poly.pdbx_strand_id
1 'polypeptide(L)'
;MSIEEIQKDEREIFRFIADCRMAPYDMGIKSDIIVEAEKINKESPFLFKLVIRRTSGYAATWKVSCPYVADNLRRQILIWRTIPDEERRKYIKLAGEWYANEKGK
;
A
#
# COMPACT_ATOMS: atom_id res chain seq x y z
N MET A 1 -0.84 10.56 5.12
CA MET A 1 -1.28 9.22 4.67
C MET A 1 -2.71 9.37 4.22
N SER A 2 -3.03 9.01 2.98
CA SER A 2 -4.36 9.22 2.40
C SER A 2 -4.84 7.93 1.74
N ILE A 3 -6.13 7.63 1.89
CA ILE A 3 -6.78 6.48 1.25
C ILE A 3 -7.94 7.03 0.41
N GLU A 4 -7.94 6.67 -0.87
CA GLU A 4 -8.93 7.11 -1.84
C GLU A 4 -9.58 5.87 -2.47
N GLU A 5 -10.90 5.81 -2.46
CA GLU A 5 -11.66 4.84 -3.24
C GLU A 5 -12.08 5.50 -4.56
N ILE A 6 -11.71 4.90 -5.68
CA ILE A 6 -12.01 5.40 -7.02
C ILE A 6 -12.82 4.33 -7.72
N GLN A 7 -14.11 4.60 -7.97
CA GLN A 7 -14.96 3.76 -8.81
C GLN A 7 -14.86 4.25 -10.25
N LYS A 8 -14.42 3.38 -11.16
CA LYS A 8 -14.31 3.71 -12.59
C LYS A 8 -14.63 2.47 -13.43
N ASP A 9 -15.64 2.57 -14.30
CA ASP A 9 -15.94 1.58 -15.35
C ASP A 9 -15.99 0.11 -14.83
N GLU A 10 -16.87 -0.19 -13.87
CA GLU A 10 -17.02 -1.49 -13.18
C GLU A 10 -15.82 -1.97 -12.34
N ARG A 11 -14.74 -1.18 -12.27
CA ARG A 11 -13.55 -1.49 -11.48
C ARG A 11 -13.56 -0.74 -10.16
N GLU A 12 -13.31 -1.48 -9.09
CA GLU A 12 -13.05 -0.91 -7.77
C GLU A 12 -11.54 -0.71 -7.62
N ILE A 13 -11.12 0.55 -7.44
CA ILE A 13 -9.71 0.88 -7.20
C ILE A 13 -9.58 1.46 -5.80
N PHE A 14 -8.81 0.78 -4.96
CA PHE A 14 -8.38 1.29 -3.66
C PHE A 14 -6.98 1.85 -3.79
N ARG A 15 -6.81 3.15 -3.56
CA ARG A 15 -5.51 3.82 -3.59
C ARG A 15 -5.07 4.18 -2.18
N PHE A 16 -3.84 3.81 -1.87
CA PHE A 16 -3.13 4.16 -0.65
C PHE A 16 -1.93 5.03 -0.98
N ILE A 17 -1.79 6.19 -0.33
CA ILE A 17 -0.67 7.11 -0.52
C ILE A 17 -0.01 7.39 0.82
N ALA A 18 1.30 7.18 0.90
CA ALA A 18 2.12 7.50 2.06
C ALA A 18 3.42 8.21 1.65
N ASP A 19 3.74 9.31 2.35
CA ASP A 19 5.09 9.87 2.36
C ASP A 19 5.95 9.02 3.29
N CYS A 20 7.05 8.49 2.77
CA CYS A 20 7.95 7.62 3.50
C CYS A 20 9.40 8.06 3.34
N ARG A 21 10.15 7.96 4.44
CA ARG A 21 11.61 7.97 4.42
C ARG A 21 12.12 6.58 4.07
N MET A 22 13.11 6.50 3.21
CA MET A 22 13.71 5.24 2.78
C MET A 22 15.11 5.08 3.34
N ALA A 23 15.50 3.85 3.63
CA ALA A 23 16.88 3.53 3.96
C ALA A 23 17.81 3.77 2.75
N PRO A 24 19.08 4.18 2.95
CA PRO A 24 19.68 4.63 4.21
C PRO A 24 19.10 6.00 4.66
N TYR A 25 18.64 6.08 5.91
CA TYR A 25 17.84 7.21 6.42
C TYR A 25 18.65 8.50 6.59
N ASP A 26 19.95 8.33 6.79
CA ASP A 26 21.00 9.33 6.86
C ASP A 26 21.23 10.07 5.53
N MET A 27 20.77 9.52 4.40
CA MET A 27 20.84 10.19 3.09
C MET A 27 19.60 11.03 2.74
N GLY A 28 18.66 11.20 3.67
CA GLY A 28 17.51 12.10 3.50
C GLY A 28 16.57 11.73 2.34
N ILE A 29 16.52 10.44 1.97
CA ILE A 29 15.69 9.95 0.87
C ILE A 29 14.23 9.94 1.32
N LYS A 30 13.38 10.68 0.60
CA LYS A 30 11.93 10.65 0.79
C LYS A 30 11.24 10.28 -0.50
N SER A 31 10.14 9.54 -0.38
CA SER A 31 9.32 9.13 -1.50
C SER A 31 7.86 9.07 -1.14
N ASP A 32 7.02 9.39 -2.11
CA ASP A 32 5.62 9.01 -2.07
C ASP A 32 5.51 7.55 -2.54
N ILE A 33 4.98 6.71 -1.67
CA ILE A 33 4.61 5.32 -1.96
C ILE A 33 3.12 5.31 -2.25
N ILE A 34 2.77 4.94 -3.47
CA ILE A 34 1.39 4.83 -3.93
C ILE A 34 1.12 3.36 -4.25
N VAL A 35 0.16 2.77 -3.56
CA VAL A 35 -0.30 1.40 -3.79
C VAL A 35 -1.74 1.47 -4.30
N GLU A 36 -2.00 0.89 -5.46
CA GLU A 36 -3.32 0.77 -6.04
C GLU A 36 -3.70 -0.72 -6.06
N ALA A 37 -4.84 -1.07 -5.45
CA ALA A 37 -5.45 -2.37 -5.57
C ALA A 37 -6.67 -2.24 -6.49
N GLU A 38 -6.59 -2.84 -7.67
CA GLU A 38 -7.64 -2.82 -8.69
C GLU A 38 -8.36 -4.16 -8.71
N LYS A 39 -9.69 -4.11 -8.68
CA LYS A 39 -10.54 -5.27 -8.84
C LYS A 39 -11.34 -5.14 -10.13
N ILE A 40 -10.99 -5.96 -11.12
CA ILE A 40 -11.58 -5.89 -12.48
C ILE A 40 -13.05 -6.35 -12.48
N ASN A 41 -13.39 -7.34 -11.66
CA ASN A 41 -14.77 -7.78 -11.39
C ASN A 41 -14.85 -8.46 -10.01
N LYS A 42 -16.06 -8.77 -9.52
CA LYS A 42 -16.26 -9.32 -8.16
C LYS A 42 -15.51 -10.63 -7.87
N GLU A 43 -15.32 -11.47 -8.88
CA GLU A 43 -14.68 -12.79 -8.76
C GLU A 43 -13.16 -12.75 -9.02
N SER A 44 -12.66 -11.67 -9.63
CA SER A 44 -11.25 -11.52 -9.96
C SER A 44 -10.41 -11.28 -8.70
N PRO A 45 -9.18 -11.81 -8.67
CA PRO A 45 -8.21 -11.40 -7.66
C PRO A 45 -7.89 -9.91 -7.82
N PHE A 46 -7.48 -9.28 -6.73
CA PHE A 46 -6.95 -7.92 -6.77
C PHE A 46 -5.63 -7.90 -7.55
N LEU A 47 -5.53 -6.97 -8.50
CA LEU A 47 -4.29 -6.57 -9.14
C LEU A 47 -3.67 -5.45 -8.32
N PHE A 48 -2.41 -5.62 -7.90
CA PHE A 48 -1.69 -4.59 -7.15
C PHE A 48 -0.70 -3.87 -8.05
N LYS A 49 -0.75 -2.54 -8.04
CA LYS A 49 0.20 -1.66 -8.70
C LYS A 49 0.91 -0.80 -7.65
N LEU A 50 2.23 -0.77 -7.72
CA LEU A 50 3.08 0.02 -6.84
C LEU A 50 3.77 1.11 -7.66
N VAL A 51 3.62 2.35 -7.23
CA VAL A 51 4.38 3.50 -7.75
C VAL A 51 5.18 4.09 -6.59
N ILE A 52 6.50 4.13 -6.74
CA ILE A 52 7.39 4.82 -5.82
C ILE A 52 7.86 6.08 -6.53
N ARG A 53 7.54 7.25 -5.99
CA ARG A 53 7.95 8.54 -6.56
C ARG A 53 8.93 9.21 -5.62
N ARG A 54 10.16 9.44 -6.08
CA ARG A 54 11.15 10.22 -5.32
C ARG A 54 10.65 11.65 -5.12
N THR A 55 10.63 12.11 -3.87
CA THR A 55 10.34 13.51 -3.52
C THR A 55 11.61 14.24 -3.07
N SER A 56 12.56 13.55 -2.44
CA SER A 56 13.88 14.11 -2.09
C SER A 56 15.00 13.06 -2.05
N GLY A 57 16.25 13.52 -1.94
CA GLY A 57 17.44 12.67 -1.80
C GLY A 57 18.08 12.27 -3.13
N TYR A 58 19.20 11.56 -3.06
CA TYR A 58 20.03 11.21 -4.23
C TYR A 58 19.36 10.14 -5.10
N ALA A 59 19.29 10.39 -6.41
CA ALA A 59 18.56 9.52 -7.33
C ALA A 59 19.16 8.11 -7.46
N ALA A 60 20.49 7.97 -7.42
CA ALA A 60 21.13 6.66 -7.53
C ALA A 60 20.82 5.78 -6.32
N THR A 61 20.96 6.32 -5.11
CA THR A 61 20.64 5.59 -3.87
C THR A 61 19.15 5.25 -3.81
N TRP A 62 18.28 6.21 -4.17
CA TRP A 62 16.84 5.98 -4.25
C TRP A 62 16.49 4.80 -5.17
N LYS A 63 17.10 4.73 -6.37
CA LYS A 63 16.89 3.60 -7.30
C LYS A 63 17.28 2.26 -6.70
N VAL A 64 18.34 2.21 -5.90
CA VAL A 64 18.78 0.99 -5.19
C VAL A 64 17.81 0.61 -4.09
N SER A 65 17.23 1.58 -3.37
CA SER A 65 16.28 1.33 -2.28
C SER A 65 14.89 0.88 -2.76
N CYS A 66 14.47 1.30 -3.96
CA CYS A 66 13.13 0.99 -4.51
C CYS A 66 12.81 -0.52 -4.57
N PRO A 67 13.68 -1.39 -5.13
CA PRO A 67 13.44 -2.84 -5.12
C PRO A 67 13.21 -3.45 -3.74
N TYR A 68 13.91 -2.98 -2.70
CA TYR A 68 13.73 -3.48 -1.33
C TYR A 68 12.37 -3.11 -0.76
N VAL A 69 11.90 -1.90 -1.02
CA VAL A 69 10.54 -1.47 -0.63
C VAL A 69 9.49 -2.32 -1.34
N ALA A 70 9.66 -2.51 -2.66
CA ALA A 70 8.76 -3.33 -3.47
C ALA A 70 8.72 -4.79 -2.98
N ASP A 71 9.88 -5.39 -2.68
CA ASP A 71 9.96 -6.76 -2.19
C ASP A 71 9.30 -6.92 -0.82
N ASN A 72 9.57 -6.01 0.12
CA ASN A 72 8.95 -6.06 1.44
C ASN A 72 7.42 -5.94 1.35
N LEU A 73 6.90 -5.00 0.56
CA LEU A 73 5.46 -4.85 0.36
C LEU A 73 4.86 -6.11 -0.28
N ARG A 74 5.51 -6.65 -1.31
CA ARG A 74 5.10 -7.88 -1.99
C ARG A 74 5.03 -9.06 -1.01
N ARG A 75 6.02 -9.21 -0.12
CA ARG A 75 6.02 -10.27 0.91
C ARG A 75 4.84 -10.12 1.87
N GLN A 76 4.49 -8.91 2.31
CA GLN A 76 3.31 -8.69 3.16
C GLN A 76 2.00 -9.08 2.45
N ILE A 77 1.84 -8.72 1.18
CA ILE A 77 0.66 -9.09 0.38
C ILE A 77 0.56 -10.62 0.20
N LEU A 78 1.70 -11.29 -0.04
CA LEU A 78 1.72 -12.75 -0.14
C LEU A 78 1.38 -13.43 1.17
N ILE A 79 1.93 -12.94 2.30
CA ILE A 79 1.59 -13.44 3.63
C ILE A 79 0.08 -13.29 3.85
N TRP A 80 -0.49 -12.12 3.56
CA TRP A 80 -1.93 -11.87 3.69
C TRP A 80 -2.78 -12.91 2.95
N ARG A 81 -2.35 -13.34 1.76
CA ARG A 81 -3.03 -14.38 0.98
C ARG A 81 -2.99 -15.77 1.65
N THR A 82 -1.97 -16.04 2.46
CA THR A 82 -1.81 -17.33 3.17
C THR A 82 -2.54 -17.40 4.50
N ILE A 83 -2.98 -16.27 5.05
CA ILE A 83 -3.68 -16.23 6.34
C ILE A 83 -5.06 -16.90 6.22
N PRO A 84 -5.43 -17.82 7.13
CA PRO A 84 -6.76 -18.43 7.16
C PRO A 84 -7.89 -17.41 7.29
N ASP A 85 -9.07 -17.71 6.75
CA ASP A 85 -10.20 -16.77 6.72
C ASP A 85 -10.69 -16.34 8.11
N GLU A 86 -10.56 -17.20 9.13
CA GLU A 86 -10.89 -16.84 10.51
C GLU A 86 -9.97 -15.76 11.07
N GLU A 87 -8.65 -15.90 10.89
CA GLU A 87 -7.67 -14.90 11.31
C GLU A 87 -7.83 -13.62 10.49
N ARG A 88 -8.04 -13.73 9.19
CA ARG A 88 -8.26 -12.57 8.30
C ARG A 88 -9.45 -11.73 8.76
N ARG A 89 -10.54 -12.36 9.19
CA ARG A 89 -11.72 -11.66 9.72
C ARG A 89 -11.41 -10.84 10.97
N LYS A 90 -10.50 -11.31 11.85
CA LYS A 90 -10.07 -10.54 13.02
C LYS A 90 -9.38 -9.24 12.60
N TYR A 91 -8.44 -9.32 11.64
CA TYR A 91 -7.75 -8.14 11.11
C TYR A 91 -8.71 -7.16 10.40
N ILE A 92 -9.66 -7.66 9.61
CA ILE A 92 -10.67 -6.82 8.94
C ILE A 92 -11.54 -6.10 9.97
N LYS A 93 -11.97 -6.79 11.04
CA LYS A 93 -12.76 -6.21 12.12
C LYS A 93 -12.00 -5.09 12.84
N LEU A 94 -10.75 -5.36 13.25
CA LEU A 94 -9.88 -4.38 13.90
C LEU A 94 -9.67 -3.15 13.02
N ALA A 95 -9.45 -3.34 11.71
CA ALA A 95 -9.32 -2.24 10.77
C ALA A 95 -10.61 -1.41 10.68
N GLY A 96 -11.78 -2.04 10.61
CA GLY A 96 -13.07 -1.35 10.60
C GLY A 96 -13.31 -0.50 11.84
N GLU A 97 -12.98 -1.02 13.02
CA GLU A 97 -13.03 -0.28 14.29
C GLU A 97 -12.08 0.92 14.28
N TRP A 98 -10.88 0.76 13.75
CA TRP A 98 -9.89 1.83 13.64
C TRP A 98 -10.34 2.95 12.70
N TYR A 99 -10.83 2.61 11.49
CA TYR A 99 -11.37 3.59 10.54
C TYR A 99 -12.59 4.35 11.08
N ALA A 100 -13.48 3.68 11.81
CA ALA A 100 -14.63 4.33 12.43
C ALA A 100 -14.21 5.39 13.46
N ASN A 101 -13.15 5.12 14.22
CA ASN A 101 -12.62 6.04 15.23
C ASN A 101 -11.84 7.22 14.64
N GLU A 102 -11.16 7.05 13.49
CA GLU A 102 -10.42 8.13 12.83
C GLU A 102 -11.33 9.13 12.10
N LYS A 103 -12.47 8.71 11.53
CA LYS A 103 -13.46 9.62 10.95
C LYS A 103 -14.30 10.39 11.99
N GLY A 104 -14.20 10.03 13.27
CA GLY A 104 -14.89 10.68 14.39
C GLY A 104 -14.11 11.84 15.04
N LYS A 105 -12.93 12.18 14.52
CA LYS A 105 -12.11 13.35 14.90
C LYS A 105 -11.95 14.29 13.73
#